data_AF-A0A960E403-F1
#
_entry.id   AF-A0A960E403-F1
#
_cell.length_a   1.000
_cell.length_b   1.000
_cell.length_c   1.000
_cell.angle_alpha   90.00
_cell.angle_beta   90.00
_cell.angle_gamma   90.00
#
_symmetry.space_group_name_H-M   'P 1'
#
loop_
_entity.id
_entity.type
_entity.pdbx_description
1 polymer ?
#
loop_
_entity_poly.entity_id
_entity_poly.type
_entity_poly.pdbx_seq_one_letter_code
_entity_poly.pdbx_strand_id
1 'polypeptide(L)'
;MTASSRRSVDRDELRRLAEQVRPLAAAAERTLSVPEAFADLLPQGGLVRGSLVATAGGAATSLALALVGPATAAGAWCAVVGVGHLGLLAAAELG
;
A
#
# COMPACT_ATOMS: atom_id res chain seq x y z
N MET A 1 -16.82 -40.83 20.60
CA MET A 1 -15.57 -40.54 19.88
C MET A 1 -15.93 -39.69 18.66
N THR A 2 -15.84 -38.37 18.82
CA THR A 2 -16.37 -37.35 17.91
C THR A 2 -15.48 -37.18 16.68
N ALA A 3 -15.97 -37.61 15.52
CA ALA A 3 -15.31 -37.34 14.25
C ALA A 3 -15.44 -35.84 13.92
N SER A 4 -14.29 -35.19 13.88
CA SER A 4 -14.08 -33.80 13.48
C SER A 4 -14.57 -33.57 12.04
N SER A 5 -15.78 -33.05 11.91
CA SER A 5 -16.27 -32.49 10.64
C SER A 5 -15.56 -31.15 10.42
N ARG A 6 -14.34 -31.20 9.88
CA ARG A 6 -13.73 -30.03 9.27
C ARG A 6 -14.62 -29.66 8.09
N ARG A 7 -15.38 -28.58 8.23
CA ARG A 7 -16.22 -28.00 7.16
C ARG A 7 -15.37 -27.91 5.90
N SER A 8 -15.65 -28.76 4.92
CA SER A 8 -15.11 -28.64 3.58
C SER A 8 -15.74 -27.40 2.98
N VAL A 9 -15.02 -26.28 2.99
CA VAL A 9 -15.48 -25.08 2.29
C VAL A 9 -15.65 -25.46 0.82
N ASP A 10 -16.84 -25.20 0.28
CA ASP A 10 -17.17 -25.51 -1.11
C ASP A 10 -16.20 -24.78 -2.04
N ARG A 11 -15.48 -25.55 -2.87
CA ARG A 11 -14.47 -25.03 -3.79
C ARG A 11 -15.09 -24.15 -4.87
N ASP A 12 -16.35 -24.38 -5.23
CA ASP A 12 -17.07 -23.53 -6.17
C ASP A 12 -17.54 -22.24 -5.52
N GLU A 13 -17.92 -22.26 -4.25
CA GLU A 13 -18.24 -21.07 -3.46
C GLU A 13 -16.99 -20.20 -3.25
N LEU A 14 -15.86 -20.82 -2.88
CA LEU A 14 -14.57 -20.13 -2.81
C LEU A 14 -14.15 -19.54 -4.15
N ARG A 15 -14.40 -20.26 -5.25
CA ARG A 15 -14.10 -19.77 -6.59
C ARG A 15 -15.00 -18.59 -6.96
N ARG A 16 -16.30 -18.64 -6.67
CA ARG A 16 -17.22 -17.52 -6.89
C ARG A 16 -16.84 -16.30 -6.07
N LEU A 17 -16.49 -16.51 -4.80
CA LEU A 17 -15.97 -15.44 -3.96
C LEU A 17 -14.68 -14.90 -4.58
N ALA A 18 -13.72 -15.75 -4.94
CA ALA A 18 -12.48 -15.35 -5.60
C ALA A 18 -12.69 -14.63 -6.96
N GLU A 19 -13.78 -14.89 -7.68
CA GLU A 19 -14.20 -14.17 -8.89
C GLU A 19 -14.92 -12.85 -8.56
N GLN A 20 -15.59 -12.75 -7.42
CA GLN A 20 -16.20 -11.51 -6.92
C GLN A 20 -15.17 -10.56 -6.29
N VAL A 21 -14.15 -11.11 -5.63
CA VAL A 21 -12.92 -10.42 -5.20
C VAL A 21 -11.77 -10.62 -6.19
N ARG A 22 -12.06 -11.05 -7.44
CA ARG A 22 -11.00 -11.16 -8.46
C ARG A 22 -10.38 -9.79 -8.55
N PRO A 23 -9.07 -9.70 -8.35
CA PRO A 23 -8.51 -8.46 -7.89
C PRO A 23 -8.58 -7.47 -9.08
N LEU A 24 -8.88 -6.20 -8.80
CA LEU A 24 -8.97 -5.09 -9.77
C LEU A 24 -7.56 -4.72 -10.29
N ALA A 25 -6.76 -5.73 -10.65
CA ALA A 25 -5.40 -5.90 -10.15
C ALA A 25 -4.24 -5.71 -11.09
N ALA A 26 -4.46 -5.77 -12.38
CA ALA A 26 -3.31 -5.89 -13.26
C ALA A 26 -2.54 -4.56 -13.36
N ALA A 27 -3.25 -3.42 -13.23
CA ALA A 27 -2.71 -2.08 -13.44
C ALA A 27 -2.93 -1.13 -12.25
N ALA A 28 -4.15 -1.04 -11.69
CA ALA A 28 -4.43 -0.18 -10.53
C ALA A 28 -3.76 -0.71 -9.24
N GLU A 29 -3.63 -2.03 -9.07
CA GLU A 29 -2.85 -2.61 -7.97
C GLU A 29 -1.34 -2.49 -8.16
N ARG A 30 -0.83 -2.02 -9.31
CA ARG A 30 0.61 -1.77 -9.42
C ARG A 30 1.00 -0.38 -8.96
N THR A 31 0.10 0.59 -8.92
CA THR A 31 0.47 1.97 -8.57
C THR A 31 -0.28 2.40 -7.31
N LEU A 32 0.47 2.75 -6.27
CA LEU A 32 -0.09 3.36 -5.08
C LEU A 32 -0.35 4.85 -5.34
N SER A 33 -1.52 5.31 -4.90
CA SER A 33 -1.91 6.72 -4.99
C SER A 33 -0.91 7.61 -4.26
N VAL A 34 -0.68 8.79 -4.81
CA VAL A 34 0.10 9.88 -4.22
C VAL A 34 -0.75 11.16 -4.19
N PRO A 35 -0.39 12.18 -3.39
CA PRO A 35 -1.04 13.48 -3.48
C PRO A 35 -0.94 14.05 -4.89
N GLU A 36 -2.01 14.68 -5.38
CA GLU A 36 -2.09 15.23 -6.75
C GLU A 36 -0.91 16.17 -7.07
N ALA A 37 -0.50 16.98 -6.10
CA ALA A 37 0.65 17.89 -6.22
C ALA A 37 1.99 17.19 -6.56
N PHE A 38 2.10 15.88 -6.36
CA PHE A 38 3.30 15.09 -6.65
C PHE A 38 3.12 14.09 -7.80
N ALA A 39 1.92 13.95 -8.36
CA ALA A 39 1.64 12.98 -9.42
C ALA A 39 2.55 13.23 -10.64
N ASP A 40 2.65 14.49 -11.07
CA ASP A 40 3.45 14.88 -12.24
C ASP A 40 4.97 14.75 -12.05
N LEU A 41 5.44 14.55 -10.81
CA LEU A 41 6.84 14.26 -10.52
C LEU A 41 7.21 12.80 -10.79
N LEU A 42 6.20 11.93 -10.93
CA LEU A 42 6.38 10.49 -11.07
C LEU A 42 6.02 10.05 -12.49
N PRO A 43 6.83 9.19 -13.16
CA PRO A 43 6.58 8.84 -14.56
C PRO A 43 5.25 8.13 -14.80
N GLN A 44 4.66 7.52 -13.76
CA GLN A 44 3.38 6.82 -13.80
C GLN A 44 2.28 7.51 -12.99
N GLY A 45 2.51 8.76 -12.54
CA GLY A 45 1.53 9.50 -11.73
C GLY A 45 1.36 8.98 -10.30
N GLY A 46 2.19 8.03 -9.85
CA GLY A 46 2.11 7.42 -8.52
C GLY A 46 3.25 6.43 -8.26
N LEU A 47 3.27 5.84 -7.06
CA LEU A 47 4.36 4.92 -6.66
C LEU A 47 4.10 3.51 -7.19
N VAL A 48 4.92 3.05 -8.13
CA VAL A 48 4.80 1.71 -8.69
C VAL A 48 5.34 0.66 -7.69
N ARG A 49 4.54 -0.36 -7.35
CA ARG A 49 4.97 -1.50 -6.56
C ARG A 49 6.12 -2.24 -7.26
N GLY A 50 7.13 -2.62 -6.50
CA GLY A 50 8.36 -3.21 -7.04
C GLY A 50 9.31 -2.19 -7.68
N SER A 51 9.03 -0.89 -7.56
CA SER A 51 9.96 0.18 -7.93
C SER A 51 10.67 0.75 -6.70
N LEU A 52 11.75 1.50 -6.95
CA LEU A 52 12.48 2.25 -5.94
C LEU A 52 12.37 3.74 -6.26
N VAL A 53 11.95 4.53 -5.27
CA VAL A 53 11.90 5.99 -5.35
C VAL A 53 12.82 6.55 -4.27
N ALA A 54 13.75 7.40 -4.66
CA ALA A 54 14.68 8.06 -3.75
C ALA A 54 14.27 9.52 -3.56
N THR A 55 14.21 9.98 -2.31
CA THR A 55 14.05 11.39 -1.95
C THR A 55 15.38 11.94 -1.43
N ALA A 56 15.67 13.20 -1.72
CA ALA A 56 16.92 13.85 -1.33
C ALA A 56 16.69 15.33 -0.96
N GLY A 57 17.66 15.94 -0.27
CA GLY A 57 17.60 17.33 0.20
C GLY A 57 17.06 17.47 1.62
N GLY A 58 16.90 18.72 2.08
CA GLY A 58 16.56 19.04 3.47
C GLY A 58 15.19 18.56 3.94
N ALA A 59 14.26 18.28 3.01
CA ALA A 59 12.92 17.80 3.31
C ALA A 59 12.68 16.35 2.86
N ALA A 60 13.74 15.55 2.66
CA ALA A 60 13.65 14.21 2.09
C ALA A 60 12.70 13.27 2.87
N THR A 61 12.75 13.30 4.20
CA THR A 61 11.87 12.49 5.07
C THR A 61 10.41 12.91 4.95
N SER A 62 10.13 14.22 5.03
CA SER A 62 8.77 14.75 4.91
C SER A 62 8.16 14.45 3.54
N LEU A 63 8.97 14.55 2.47
CA LEU A 63 8.53 14.18 1.12
C LEU A 63 8.25 12.68 1.02
N ALA A 64 9.11 11.83 1.59
CA ALA A 64 8.88 10.38 1.60
C ALA A 64 7.57 10.02 2.32
N LEU A 65 7.32 10.64 3.48
CA LEU A 65 6.07 10.46 4.23
C LEU A 65 4.85 10.93 3.45
N ALA A 66 4.92 12.11 2.83
CA ALA A 66 3.83 12.65 2.03
C ALA A 66 3.51 11.78 0.80
N LEU A 67 4.51 11.14 0.20
CA LEU A 67 4.34 10.22 -0.92
C LEU A 67 3.68 8.89 -0.51
N VAL A 68 4.03 8.33 0.66
CA VAL A 68 3.43 7.06 1.13
C VAL A 68 2.10 7.24 1.87
N GLY A 69 1.81 8.45 2.33
CA GLY A 69 0.65 8.80 3.14
C GLY A 69 -0.71 8.33 2.57
N PRO A 70 -1.05 8.64 1.31
CA PRO A 70 -2.30 8.15 0.74
C PRO A 70 -2.37 6.62 0.66
N ALA A 71 -1.24 5.94 0.52
CA ALA A 71 -1.19 4.48 0.52
C ALA A 71 -1.44 3.89 1.92
N THR A 72 -0.83 4.46 2.96
CA THR A 72 -1.04 4.03 4.35
C THR A 72 -2.46 4.32 4.82
N ALA A 73 -3.01 5.48 4.48
CA ALA A 73 -4.41 5.83 4.72
C ALA A 73 -5.40 4.88 4.01
N ALA A 74 -5.03 4.35 2.84
CA ALA A 74 -5.79 3.34 2.10
C ALA A 74 -5.61 1.91 2.64
N GLY A 75 -4.90 1.72 3.76
CA GLY A 75 -4.70 0.44 4.42
C GLY A 75 -3.45 -0.34 4.00
N ALA A 76 -2.55 0.27 3.21
CA ALA A 76 -1.23 -0.29 2.99
C ALA A 76 -0.35 -0.15 4.25
N TRP A 77 0.67 -1.01 4.36
CA TRP A 77 1.58 -0.99 5.49
C TRP A 77 2.93 -0.42 5.05
N CYS A 78 3.49 0.49 5.85
CA CYS A 78 4.81 1.06 5.62
C CYS A 78 5.75 0.64 6.76
N ALA A 79 6.99 0.30 6.41
CA ALA A 79 8.06 0.06 7.37
C ALA A 79 9.14 1.13 7.23
N VAL A 80 9.60 1.66 8.35
CA VAL A 80 10.68 2.65 8.40
C VAL A 80 11.87 2.02 9.08
N VAL A 81 13.03 2.05 8.41
CA VAL A 81 14.26 1.40 8.88
C VAL A 81 15.41 2.40 8.82
N GLY A 82 16.17 2.50 9.91
CA GLY A 82 17.40 3.31 9.95
C GLY A 82 17.20 4.83 9.95
N VAL A 83 15.98 5.33 10.17
CA VAL A 83 15.69 6.78 10.24
C VAL A 83 15.78 7.25 11.69
N GLY A 84 16.84 8.00 12.03
CA GLY A 84 17.16 8.34 13.41
C GLY A 84 16.24 9.36 14.12
N HIS A 85 15.41 10.10 13.38
CA HIS A 85 14.60 11.20 13.94
C HIS A 85 13.18 11.28 13.34
N LEU A 86 12.58 10.13 13.02
CA LEU A 86 11.21 10.13 12.49
C LEU A 86 10.19 10.47 13.60
N GLY A 87 9.45 11.58 13.42
CA GLY A 87 8.33 11.93 14.29
C GLY A 87 7.07 11.13 13.92
N LEU A 88 6.58 10.28 14.84
CA LEU A 88 5.38 9.44 14.58
C LEU A 88 4.10 10.26 14.42
N LEU A 89 3.94 11.35 15.19
CA LEU A 89 2.79 12.24 15.03
C LEU A 89 2.80 12.91 13.65
N ALA A 90 3.94 13.45 13.23
CA ALA A 90 4.10 14.05 11.90
C ALA A 90 3.87 13.02 10.78
N ALA A 91 4.26 11.76 10.98
CA ALA A 91 3.96 10.68 10.05
C ALA A 91 2.45 10.41 9.98
N ALA A 92 1.76 10.33 11.12
CA ALA A 92 0.32 10.12 11.18
C ALA A 92 -0.50 11.27 10.57
N GLU A 93 -0.01 12.51 10.64
CA GLU A 93 -0.63 13.66 9.97
C GLU A 93 -0.54 13.58 8.43
N LEU A 94 0.46 12.87 7.91
CA LEU A 94 0.67 12.70 6.48
C LEU A 94 0.00 11.45 5.91
N GLY A 95 -0.40 10.48 6.74
CA GLY A 95 -1.26 9.35 6.35
C GLY A 95 -1.19 8.13 7.25
#